data_AF-A0A399G9Q1-F1
#
_entry.id   AF-A0A399G9Q1-F1
#
_cell.length_a   1.000
_cell.length_b   1.000
_cell.length_c   1.000
_cell.angle_alpha   90.00
_cell.angle_beta   90.00
_cell.angle_gamma   90.00
#
_symmetry.space_group_name_H-M   'P 1'
#
loop_
_entity.id
_entity.type
_entity.pdbx_description
1 polymer ?
#
loop_
_entity_poly.entity_id
_entity_poly.type
_entity_poly.pdbx_seq_one_letter_code
_entity_poly.pdbx_strand_id
1 'polypeptide(L)'
;MGDSYGYLRNVSGSPFQFAVIEACQAEKVNLTQACNLTFSASHRLILIGDVGRGAMVPQPGIAGIGIWYATVPFFVVVLMAVAFIPVDVYRGRYNFCGVFRDKPDEDTTSPKASHRRSKLRAAGRTFVLGVADTQTVFVGGFLLSFAGRNKCTLSSYHFTAAVSQMMIALSVITMSVAVVRTYWRNPLAAALRLVLSLGAFIGVGITIYREANYAPFNWMKPPDKDSAILLPVACLLEGTLRPVAETQARDNLADLGFGDPKAWPFERYLFIVIAGAFLVAHILVPFRYYRSRRNRAPKPSSTIWGFLEFVYWVVVLIAPTLTAVLCWVRVYIMRKWVDESGWLESPNTEMDIWDSGGLIAMGILITVLMNVLTEAFERKKKDANKGVEDGAAYKLLGSRDRSPMHMNDRGYNRGPNRPFNTSRVR
;
A
#
# COMPACT_ATOMS: atom_id res chain seq x y z
N MET A 1 -30.36 10.92 5.42
CA MET A 1 -28.89 11.06 5.59
C MET A 1 -28.51 12.52 5.39
N GLY A 2 -29.01 13.42 6.24
CA GLY A 2 -28.91 14.87 6.05
C GLY A 2 -27.65 15.48 6.67
N ASP A 3 -27.01 16.37 5.91
CA ASP A 3 -26.16 17.51 6.24
C ASP A 3 -24.87 17.36 7.08
N SER A 4 -24.53 16.18 7.62
CA SER A 4 -23.34 16.04 8.49
C SER A 4 -22.04 15.61 7.78
N TYR A 5 -22.00 15.53 6.44
CA TYR A 5 -20.77 15.21 5.69
C TYR A 5 -19.91 16.47 5.49
N GLY A 6 -19.33 16.97 6.58
CA GLY A 6 -18.42 18.10 6.57
C GLY A 6 -17.11 17.75 7.29
N TYR A 7 -16.05 17.49 6.53
CA TYR A 7 -14.71 17.29 7.10
C TYR A 7 -14.15 18.57 7.75
N LEU A 8 -14.57 19.73 7.24
CA LEU A 8 -13.91 20.99 7.53
C LEU A 8 -14.97 22.09 7.60
N ARG A 9 -15.10 22.74 8.75
CA ARG A 9 -15.78 24.01 8.85
C ARG A 9 -14.73 25.10 8.86
N ASN A 10 -14.95 26.14 8.05
CA ASN A 10 -14.16 27.34 8.14
C ASN A 10 -14.67 28.12 9.35
N VAL A 11 -13.98 27.99 10.48
CA VAL A 11 -14.23 28.86 11.64
C VAL A 11 -13.46 30.14 11.34
N SER A 12 -14.16 31.26 11.23
CA SER A 12 -13.58 32.57 10.91
C SER A 12 -12.38 32.86 11.82
N GLY A 13 -11.18 32.81 11.25
CA GLY A 13 -9.91 33.09 11.94
C GLY A 13 -9.08 31.87 12.35
N SER A 14 -9.51 30.63 12.11
CA SER A 14 -8.68 29.43 12.34
C SER A 14 -8.51 28.60 11.06
N PRO A 15 -7.40 27.83 10.92
CA PRO A 15 -7.32 26.79 9.90
C PRO A 15 -8.47 25.79 10.08
N PHE A 16 -8.84 25.10 9.01
CA PHE A 16 -9.96 24.17 8.94
C PHE A 16 -10.06 23.24 10.17
N GLN A 17 -11.15 23.38 10.94
CA GLN A 17 -11.44 22.50 12.08
C GLN A 17 -12.54 21.51 11.69
N PHE A 18 -12.43 20.26 12.17
CA PHE A 18 -13.56 19.35 12.07
C PHE A 18 -14.61 19.77 13.09
N ALA A 19 -15.87 19.80 12.68
CA ALA A 19 -16.99 19.97 13.60
C ALA A 19 -17.22 18.68 14.40
N VAL A 20 -16.27 18.31 15.27
CA VAL A 20 -16.35 17.07 16.08
C VAL A 20 -17.51 17.19 17.07
N ILE A 21 -17.66 18.34 17.74
CA ILE A 21 -18.73 18.57 18.70
C ILE A 21 -20.11 18.39 18.06
N GLU A 22 -20.39 19.06 16.94
CA GLU A 22 -21.71 18.99 16.28
C GLU A 22 -22.00 17.57 15.75
N ALA A 23 -20.98 16.89 15.18
CA ALA A 23 -21.13 15.52 14.71
C ALA A 23 -21.43 14.56 15.87
N CYS A 24 -20.70 14.66 16.98
CA CYS A 24 -20.92 13.82 18.15
C CYS A 24 -22.24 14.14 18.87
N GLN A 25 -22.63 15.40 18.90
CA GLN A 25 -23.92 15.82 19.43
C GLN A 25 -25.08 15.27 18.58
N ALA A 26 -24.94 15.24 17.25
CA ALA A 26 -25.92 14.62 16.36
C ALA A 26 -26.06 13.09 16.62
N GLU A 27 -25.01 12.45 17.13
CA GLU A 27 -25.01 11.06 17.58
C GLU A 27 -25.44 10.87 19.04
N LYS A 28 -25.84 11.96 19.70
CA LYS A 28 -26.21 11.99 21.13
C LYS A 28 -25.07 11.59 22.06
N VAL A 29 -23.83 11.79 21.63
CA VAL A 29 -22.63 11.56 22.46
C VAL A 29 -22.27 12.87 23.16
N ASN A 30 -22.39 12.90 24.49
CA ASN A 30 -21.94 14.02 25.30
C ASN A 30 -20.42 13.94 25.49
N LEU A 31 -19.67 14.71 24.68
CA LEU A 31 -18.21 14.71 24.72
C LEU A 31 -17.64 15.15 26.08
N THR A 32 -18.29 16.09 26.78
CA THR A 32 -17.84 16.52 28.12
C THR A 32 -17.87 15.36 29.12
N GLN A 33 -18.89 14.50 29.02
CA GLN A 33 -18.99 13.29 29.83
C GLN A 33 -17.98 12.23 29.34
N ALA A 34 -17.93 11.95 28.04
CA ALA A 34 -17.05 10.93 27.46
C ALA A 34 -15.55 11.19 27.69
N CYS A 35 -15.15 12.46 27.82
CA CYS A 35 -13.76 12.87 28.06
C CYS A 35 -13.42 13.06 29.54
N ASN A 36 -14.38 12.87 30.46
CA ASN A 36 -14.15 13.06 31.88
C ASN A 36 -13.32 11.91 32.46
N LEU A 37 -12.25 12.22 33.20
CA LEU A 37 -11.40 11.21 33.82
C LEU A 37 -11.72 11.08 35.31
N THR A 38 -11.99 9.85 35.76
CA THR A 38 -12.30 9.58 37.17
C THR A 38 -11.21 8.72 37.80
N PHE A 39 -10.61 9.23 38.88
CA PHE A 39 -9.48 8.61 39.56
C PHE A 39 -9.88 8.06 40.93
N SER A 40 -9.20 6.99 41.34
CA SER A 40 -9.28 6.44 42.69
C SER A 40 -8.54 7.34 43.70
N ALA A 41 -8.78 7.12 44.99
CA ALA A 41 -7.97 7.70 46.07
C ALA A 41 -6.47 7.34 45.98
N SER A 42 -6.12 6.30 45.21
CA SER A 42 -4.74 5.91 44.94
C SER A 42 -4.16 6.51 43.66
N HIS A 43 -4.78 7.56 43.11
CA HIS A 43 -4.38 8.22 41.86
C HIS A 43 -4.43 7.34 40.61
N ARG A 44 -4.98 6.13 40.71
CA ARG A 44 -5.19 5.23 39.56
C ARG A 44 -6.45 5.61 38.79
N LEU A 45 -6.39 5.54 37.46
CA LEU A 45 -7.54 5.79 36.60
C LEU A 45 -8.55 4.63 36.73
N ILE A 46 -9.80 4.94 37.08
CA ILE A 46 -10.89 3.97 37.20
C ILE A 46 -11.80 4.02 35.98
N LEU A 47 -12.19 5.23 35.55
CA LEU A 47 -13.18 5.46 34.50
C LEU A 47 -12.68 6.50 33.50
N ILE A 48 -12.94 6.24 32.22
CA ILE A 48 -12.80 7.17 31.10
C ILE A 48 -14.19 7.45 30.57
N GLY A 49 -14.71 8.63 30.88
CA GLY A 49 -16.14 8.92 30.81
C GLY A 49 -16.93 7.90 31.61
N ASP A 50 -17.81 7.16 30.92
CA ASP A 50 -18.61 6.09 31.54
C ASP A 50 -17.98 4.69 31.36
N VAL A 51 -16.79 4.60 30.75
CA VAL A 51 -16.13 3.34 30.43
C VAL A 51 -15.12 2.99 31.51
N GLY A 52 -15.36 1.90 32.23
CA GLY A 52 -14.42 1.32 33.18
C GLY A 52 -13.47 0.30 32.57
N ARG A 53 -12.54 -0.20 33.39
CA ARG A 53 -11.72 -1.36 33.04
C ARG A 53 -12.59 -2.57 32.70
N GLY A 54 -12.25 -3.27 31.62
CA GLY A 54 -13.01 -4.41 31.13
C GLY A 54 -14.32 -4.04 30.41
N ALA A 55 -14.58 -2.75 30.16
CA ALA A 55 -15.79 -2.29 29.49
C ALA A 55 -15.51 -1.54 28.17
N MET A 56 -14.24 -1.38 27.78
CA MET A 56 -13.89 -0.73 26.54
C MET A 56 -14.20 -1.66 25.36
N VAL A 57 -15.14 -1.23 24.51
CA VAL A 57 -15.60 -2.02 23.37
C VAL A 57 -14.46 -2.24 22.36
N PRO A 58 -14.05 -3.49 22.09
CA PRO A 58 -13.03 -3.79 21.10
C PRO A 58 -13.51 -3.44 19.69
N GLN A 59 -12.58 -3.09 18.79
CA GLN A 59 -12.88 -2.82 17.38
C GLN A 59 -12.11 -3.78 16.47
N PRO A 60 -12.58 -5.03 16.30
CA PRO A 60 -11.91 -6.04 15.47
C PRO A 60 -11.77 -5.61 13.99
N GLY A 61 -12.68 -4.78 13.49
CA GLY A 61 -12.59 -4.16 12.16
C GLY A 61 -11.53 -3.06 12.01
N ILE A 62 -10.77 -2.74 13.08
CA ILE A 62 -9.69 -1.74 13.05
C ILE A 62 -8.40 -2.30 13.64
N ALA A 63 -8.45 -2.90 14.83
CA ALA A 63 -7.28 -3.44 15.50
C ALA A 63 -7.31 -4.98 15.63
N GLY A 64 -8.23 -5.65 14.92
CA GLY A 64 -8.35 -7.11 14.98
C GLY A 64 -7.19 -7.86 14.33
N ILE A 65 -6.98 -9.09 14.79
CA ILE A 65 -5.97 -10.02 14.28
C ILE A 65 -6.15 -10.31 12.78
N GLY A 66 -7.41 -10.33 12.29
CA GLY A 66 -7.72 -10.55 10.89
C GLY A 66 -7.16 -9.46 9.96
N ILE A 67 -7.20 -8.18 10.36
CA ILE A 67 -6.57 -7.11 9.58
C ILE A 67 -5.06 -7.29 9.55
N TRP A 68 -4.49 -7.76 10.67
CA TRP A 68 -3.09 -8.11 10.74
C TRP A 68 -2.75 -9.16 9.66
N TYR A 69 -3.48 -10.27 9.60
CA TYR A 69 -3.29 -11.28 8.54
C TYR A 69 -3.53 -10.75 7.12
N ALA A 70 -4.47 -9.82 6.94
CA ALA A 70 -4.75 -9.21 5.64
C ALA A 70 -3.59 -8.36 5.09
N THR A 71 -2.59 -8.02 5.91
CA THR A 71 -1.34 -7.38 5.46
C THR A 71 -0.23 -8.39 5.10
N VAL A 72 -0.40 -9.71 5.32
CA VAL A 72 0.57 -10.71 4.83
C VAL A 72 0.87 -10.58 3.33
N PRO A 73 -0.11 -10.34 2.43
CA PRO A 73 0.15 -10.10 1.01
C PRO A 73 1.07 -8.91 0.76
N PHE A 74 1.02 -7.90 1.63
CA PHE A 74 1.93 -6.78 1.59
C PHE A 74 3.38 -7.23 1.83
N PHE A 75 3.64 -8.05 2.86
CA PHE A 75 4.97 -8.60 3.10
C PHE A 75 5.46 -9.43 1.92
N VAL A 76 4.57 -10.14 1.23
CA VAL A 76 4.91 -10.84 -0.02
C VAL A 76 5.36 -9.85 -1.09
N VAL A 77 4.68 -8.71 -1.28
CA VAL A 77 5.10 -7.64 -2.20
C VAL A 77 6.46 -7.06 -1.80
N VAL A 78 6.69 -6.80 -0.51
CA VAL A 78 7.98 -6.31 0.00
C VAL A 78 9.10 -7.30 -0.28
N LEU A 79 8.90 -8.58 0.04
CA LEU A 79 9.90 -9.62 -0.18
C LEU A 79 10.21 -9.76 -1.67
N MET A 80 9.20 -9.71 -2.54
CA MET A 80 9.41 -9.68 -3.99
C MET A 80 10.20 -8.44 -4.44
N ALA A 81 9.90 -7.27 -3.88
CA ALA A 81 10.58 -6.02 -4.22
C ALA A 81 12.05 -6.04 -3.77
N VAL A 82 12.33 -6.46 -2.53
CA VAL A 82 13.68 -6.59 -1.97
C VAL A 82 14.48 -7.63 -2.74
N ALA A 83 13.89 -8.79 -3.06
CA ALA A 83 14.55 -9.83 -3.87
C ALA A 83 14.85 -9.36 -5.30
N PHE A 84 14.06 -8.41 -5.83
CA PHE A 84 14.26 -7.86 -7.16
C PHE A 84 15.49 -6.94 -7.27
N ILE A 85 15.86 -6.23 -6.19
CA ILE A 85 17.02 -5.31 -6.19
C ILE A 85 18.35 -6.01 -6.48
N PRO A 86 18.83 -6.99 -5.68
CA PRO A 86 20.12 -7.62 -5.91
C PRO A 86 20.12 -8.34 -7.25
N VAL A 87 18.96 -8.86 -7.66
CA VAL A 87 18.73 -9.44 -8.97
C VAL A 87 18.99 -8.42 -10.10
N ASP A 88 18.41 -7.23 -10.05
CA ASP A 88 18.58 -6.22 -11.12
C ASP A 88 20.01 -5.63 -11.09
N VAL A 89 20.57 -5.42 -9.89
CA VAL A 89 21.94 -4.90 -9.67
C VAL A 89 23.01 -5.90 -10.14
N TYR A 90 22.95 -7.17 -9.71
CA TYR A 90 23.91 -8.19 -10.17
C TYR A 90 23.74 -8.52 -11.66
N ARG A 91 22.52 -8.44 -12.21
CA ARG A 91 22.23 -8.78 -13.62
C ARG A 91 22.62 -7.68 -14.61
N GLY A 92 22.97 -6.48 -14.15
CA GLY A 92 23.69 -5.49 -14.97
C GLY A 92 25.03 -6.01 -15.50
N ARG A 93 25.57 -7.10 -14.91
CA ARG A 93 26.84 -7.72 -15.30
C ARG A 93 26.70 -9.11 -15.96
N TYR A 94 25.60 -9.85 -15.73
CA TYR A 94 25.37 -11.19 -16.29
C TYR A 94 23.90 -11.44 -16.72
N ASN A 95 23.70 -11.89 -17.96
CA ASN A 95 22.44 -11.90 -18.73
C ASN A 95 21.37 -12.96 -18.31
N PHE A 96 21.44 -13.56 -17.12
CA PHE A 96 20.85 -14.90 -16.92
C PHE A 96 19.34 -14.96 -16.62
N CYS A 97 18.67 -13.87 -16.20
CA CYS A 97 17.26 -13.99 -15.82
C CYS A 97 16.50 -12.65 -15.87
N GLY A 98 15.76 -12.39 -16.95
CA GLY A 98 14.83 -11.27 -17.03
C GLY A 98 13.48 -11.70 -16.48
N VAL A 99 13.16 -11.40 -15.21
CA VAL A 99 11.81 -11.71 -14.65
C VAL A 99 10.86 -10.52 -14.77
N PHE A 100 11.34 -9.30 -15.09
CA PHE A 100 10.47 -8.11 -15.28
C PHE A 100 10.89 -7.18 -16.43
N ARG A 101 11.83 -7.59 -17.29
CA ARG A 101 12.25 -6.82 -18.47
C ARG A 101 11.65 -7.46 -19.72
N ASP A 102 10.79 -6.73 -20.44
CA ASP A 102 10.27 -7.15 -21.74
C ASP A 102 11.41 -7.11 -22.75
N LYS A 103 12.28 -8.13 -22.72
CA LYS A 103 13.16 -8.40 -23.85
C LYS A 103 12.32 -9.10 -24.91
N PRO A 104 12.48 -8.76 -26.20
CA PRO A 104 11.99 -9.63 -27.27
C PRO A 104 12.58 -11.04 -27.03
N ASP A 105 11.79 -12.08 -27.29
CA ASP A 105 12.22 -13.48 -27.21
C ASP A 105 13.39 -13.68 -28.19
N GLU A 106 14.59 -13.43 -27.71
CA GLU A 106 15.83 -13.81 -28.36
C GLU A 106 15.96 -15.31 -28.15
N ASP A 107 16.11 -16.09 -29.24
CA ASP A 107 16.04 -17.55 -29.34
C ASP A 107 16.73 -18.28 -28.18
N THR A 108 16.05 -18.35 -27.03
CA THR A 108 16.47 -19.24 -25.97
C THR A 108 16.20 -20.65 -26.46
N THR A 109 17.24 -21.47 -26.48
CA THR A 109 17.25 -22.90 -26.86
C THR A 109 16.22 -23.78 -26.13
N SER A 110 15.46 -23.23 -25.18
CA SER A 110 14.35 -23.88 -24.48
C SER A 110 13.08 -22.99 -24.49
N PRO A 111 12.17 -23.16 -25.46
CA PRO A 111 10.90 -22.41 -25.52
C PRO A 111 10.00 -22.66 -24.30
N LYS A 112 10.17 -23.81 -23.60
CA LYS A 112 9.41 -24.12 -22.38
C LYS A 112 9.81 -23.24 -21.20
N ALA A 113 11.10 -22.90 -21.06
CA ALA A 113 11.60 -22.12 -19.94
C ALA A 113 11.24 -20.62 -20.05
N SER A 114 11.32 -20.04 -21.25
CA SER A 114 10.90 -18.64 -21.50
C SER A 114 9.40 -18.46 -21.22
N HIS A 115 8.59 -19.41 -21.67
CA HIS A 115 7.15 -19.41 -21.47
C HIS A 115 6.73 -19.47 -19.99
N ARG A 116 7.39 -20.31 -19.18
CA ARG A 116 7.11 -20.37 -17.72
C ARG A 116 7.46 -19.05 -17.02
N ARG A 117 8.58 -18.41 -17.41
CA ARG A 117 9.02 -17.13 -16.82
C ARG A 117 8.09 -15.98 -17.16
N SER A 118 7.59 -15.91 -18.40
CA SER A 118 6.65 -14.86 -18.81
C SER A 118 5.29 -14.98 -18.10
N LYS A 119 4.82 -16.22 -17.86
CA LYS A 119 3.63 -16.49 -17.03
C LYS A 119 3.81 -16.02 -15.60
N LEU A 120 4.92 -16.41 -14.96
CA LEU A 120 5.18 -16.04 -13.57
C LEU A 120 5.31 -14.51 -13.41
N ARG A 121 5.96 -13.84 -14.38
CA ARG A 121 6.01 -12.37 -14.43
C ARG A 121 4.64 -11.74 -14.49
N ALA A 122 3.79 -12.25 -15.39
CA ALA A 122 2.45 -11.71 -15.57
C ALA A 122 1.60 -11.91 -14.30
N ALA A 123 1.63 -13.10 -13.71
CA ALA A 123 0.94 -13.39 -12.47
C ALA A 123 1.45 -12.50 -11.32
N GLY A 124 2.76 -12.35 -11.16
CA GLY A 124 3.37 -11.47 -10.16
C GLY A 124 2.98 -10.01 -10.35
N ARG A 125 2.94 -9.52 -11.60
CA ARG A 125 2.44 -8.18 -11.92
C ARG A 125 0.98 -8.00 -11.52
N THR A 126 0.12 -8.94 -11.90
CA THR A 126 -1.31 -8.88 -11.58
C THR A 126 -1.54 -8.94 -10.08
N PHE A 127 -0.75 -9.75 -9.36
CA PHE A 127 -0.79 -9.81 -7.91
C PHE A 127 -0.39 -8.47 -7.28
N VAL A 128 0.77 -7.91 -7.65
CA VAL A 128 1.25 -6.63 -7.08
C VAL A 128 0.26 -5.49 -7.35
N LEU A 129 -0.31 -5.42 -8.55
CA LEU A 129 -1.33 -4.42 -8.89
C LEU A 129 -2.64 -4.67 -8.12
N GLY A 130 -3.09 -5.91 -8.03
CA GLY A 130 -4.32 -6.27 -7.31
C GLY A 130 -4.24 -5.98 -5.82
N VAL A 131 -3.08 -6.25 -5.19
CA VAL A 131 -2.83 -5.86 -3.79
C VAL A 131 -2.84 -4.34 -3.67
N ALA A 132 -2.18 -3.59 -4.55
CA ALA A 132 -2.17 -2.12 -4.47
C ALA A 132 -3.55 -1.49 -4.64
N ASP A 133 -4.35 -1.98 -5.58
CA ASP A 133 -5.72 -1.51 -5.83
C ASP A 133 -6.58 -1.74 -4.58
N THR A 134 -6.47 -2.94 -4.01
CA THR A 134 -7.11 -3.32 -2.76
C THR A 134 -6.72 -2.43 -1.58
N GLN A 135 -5.42 -2.17 -1.41
CA GLN A 135 -4.91 -1.32 -0.35
C GLN A 135 -5.37 0.14 -0.52
N THR A 136 -5.58 0.59 -1.76
CA THR A 136 -6.15 1.92 -2.04
C THR A 136 -7.60 2.01 -1.60
N VAL A 137 -8.41 0.98 -1.90
CA VAL A 137 -9.81 0.90 -1.44
C VAL A 137 -9.88 0.82 0.09
N PHE A 138 -8.98 0.04 0.69
CA PHE A 138 -8.87 -0.08 2.14
C PHE A 138 -8.58 1.26 2.83
N VAL A 139 -7.60 2.04 2.33
CA VAL A 139 -7.33 3.40 2.83
C VAL A 139 -8.54 4.30 2.63
N GLY A 140 -9.19 4.24 1.46
CA GLY A 140 -10.42 4.99 1.20
C GLY A 140 -11.54 4.66 2.21
N GLY A 141 -11.72 3.38 2.53
CA GLY A 141 -12.67 2.90 3.53
C GLY A 141 -12.38 3.46 4.93
N PHE A 142 -11.11 3.45 5.37
CA PHE A 142 -10.73 4.05 6.65
C PHE A 142 -10.92 5.56 6.67
N LEU A 143 -10.53 6.26 5.59
CA LEU A 143 -10.75 7.69 5.49
C LEU A 143 -12.25 8.00 5.58
N LEU A 144 -13.11 7.30 4.84
CA LEU A 144 -14.57 7.47 4.92
C LEU A 144 -15.14 7.09 6.30
N SER A 145 -14.62 6.05 6.94
CA SER A 145 -14.99 5.66 8.31
C SER A 145 -14.68 6.78 9.30
N PHE A 146 -13.50 7.40 9.17
CA PHE A 146 -13.15 8.61 9.94
C PHE A 146 -13.94 9.83 9.50
N ALA A 147 -14.30 9.97 8.22
CA ALA A 147 -15.16 11.05 7.75
C ALA A 147 -16.48 11.07 8.52
N GLY A 148 -17.06 9.87 8.66
CA GLY A 148 -18.37 9.66 9.22
C GLY A 148 -18.38 9.63 10.75
N ARG A 149 -19.15 8.68 11.26
CA ARG A 149 -19.65 8.65 12.64
C ARG A 149 -18.66 8.15 13.66
N ASN A 150 -17.68 7.37 13.22
CA ASN A 150 -16.83 6.62 14.14
C ASN A 150 -15.90 7.53 14.97
N LYS A 151 -15.74 8.81 14.65
CA LYS A 151 -14.85 9.72 15.41
C LYS A 151 -15.21 9.85 16.90
N CYS A 152 -16.48 9.71 17.26
CA CYS A 152 -16.99 10.04 18.60
C CYS A 152 -16.77 8.92 19.62
N THR A 153 -16.80 7.67 19.15
CA THR A 153 -16.68 6.46 19.99
C THR A 153 -15.34 5.76 19.81
N LEU A 154 -14.62 6.06 18.73
CA LEU A 154 -13.31 5.48 18.47
C LEU A 154 -12.27 6.00 19.46
N SER A 155 -11.55 5.10 20.11
CA SER A 155 -10.42 5.49 20.95
C SER A 155 -9.19 5.92 20.14
N SER A 156 -8.31 6.67 20.78
CA SER A 156 -7.02 7.08 20.21
C SER A 156 -6.14 5.88 19.83
N TYR A 157 -6.25 4.76 20.54
CA TYR A 157 -5.61 3.47 20.23
C TYR A 157 -6.04 2.97 18.84
N HIS A 158 -7.34 2.81 18.61
CA HIS A 158 -7.87 2.32 17.35
C HIS A 158 -7.56 3.28 16.21
N PHE A 159 -7.64 4.59 16.46
CA PHE A 159 -7.25 5.60 15.49
C PHE A 159 -5.76 5.47 15.10
N THR A 160 -4.86 5.35 16.08
CA THR A 160 -3.43 5.18 15.85
C THR A 160 -3.13 3.87 15.10
N ALA A 161 -3.85 2.80 15.42
CA ALA A 161 -3.73 1.51 14.75
C ALA A 161 -4.12 1.63 13.27
N ALA A 162 -5.25 2.27 12.99
CA ALA A 162 -5.73 2.51 11.64
C ALA A 162 -4.81 3.42 10.83
N VAL A 163 -4.29 4.51 11.43
CA VAL A 163 -3.30 5.39 10.78
C VAL A 163 -2.06 4.58 10.39
N SER A 164 -1.58 3.73 11.29
CA SER A 164 -0.45 2.84 11.01
C SER A 164 -0.75 1.84 9.89
N GLN A 165 -1.98 1.31 9.81
CA GLN A 165 -2.41 0.43 8.72
C GLN A 165 -2.55 1.17 7.39
N MET A 166 -3.09 2.40 7.39
CA MET A 166 -3.12 3.24 6.20
C MET A 166 -1.70 3.57 5.71
N MET A 167 -0.76 3.82 6.61
CA MET A 167 0.65 4.02 6.27
C MET A 167 1.28 2.77 5.62
N ILE A 168 1.00 1.57 6.14
CA ILE A 168 1.41 0.31 5.50
C ILE A 168 0.80 0.20 4.09
N ALA A 169 -0.49 0.53 3.94
CA ALA A 169 -1.18 0.52 2.66
C ALA A 169 -0.53 1.49 1.64
N LEU A 170 -0.22 2.72 2.05
CA LEU A 170 0.50 3.70 1.23
C LEU A 170 1.90 3.19 0.83
N SER A 171 2.56 2.42 1.70
CA SER A 171 3.84 1.78 1.36
C SER A 171 3.68 0.78 0.21
N VAL A 172 2.62 -0.03 0.24
CA VAL A 172 2.32 -0.98 -0.83
C VAL A 172 2.06 -0.26 -2.13
N ILE A 173 1.24 0.78 -2.10
CA ILE A 173 0.87 1.56 -3.28
C ILE A 173 2.13 2.14 -3.91
N THR A 174 3.03 2.71 -3.10
CA THR A 174 4.31 3.27 -3.55
C THR A 174 5.21 2.20 -4.18
N MET A 175 5.37 1.06 -3.50
CA MET A 175 6.18 -0.05 -4.02
C MET A 175 5.61 -0.67 -5.29
N SER A 176 4.28 -0.73 -5.43
CA SER A 176 3.65 -1.32 -6.62
C SER A 176 4.00 -0.54 -7.89
N VAL A 177 4.02 0.79 -7.81
CA VAL A 177 4.41 1.68 -8.92
C VAL A 177 5.88 1.51 -9.25
N ALA A 178 6.73 1.35 -8.23
CA ALA A 178 8.16 1.15 -8.41
C ALA A 178 8.48 -0.19 -9.08
N VAL A 179 7.89 -1.29 -8.59
CA VAL A 179 8.18 -2.66 -9.05
C VAL A 179 7.58 -2.93 -10.44
N VAL A 180 6.38 -2.41 -10.72
CA VAL A 180 5.69 -2.71 -11.99
C VAL A 180 6.15 -1.75 -13.09
N ARG A 181 7.23 -2.10 -13.79
CA ARG A 181 7.77 -1.30 -14.94
C ARG A 181 6.74 -0.98 -16.03
N THR A 182 5.70 -1.81 -16.15
CA THR A 182 4.65 -1.68 -17.15
C THR A 182 3.36 -1.08 -16.57
N TYR A 183 3.47 -0.32 -15.47
CA TYR A 183 2.35 0.34 -14.79
C TYR A 183 1.48 1.16 -15.76
N TRP A 184 2.14 1.94 -16.62
CA TRP A 184 1.51 2.80 -17.64
C TRP A 184 1.14 2.10 -18.95
N ARG A 185 1.13 0.75 -18.99
CA ARG A 185 0.73 0.02 -20.21
C ARG A 185 -0.70 0.34 -20.64
N ASN A 186 -1.60 0.55 -19.66
CA ASN A 186 -2.94 1.09 -19.89
C ASN A 186 -3.00 2.47 -19.20
N PRO A 187 -2.91 3.58 -19.96
CA PRO A 187 -2.79 4.91 -19.37
C PRO A 187 -4.05 5.33 -18.59
N LEU A 188 -5.24 4.90 -19.01
CA LEU A 188 -6.49 5.21 -18.30
C LEU A 188 -6.51 4.54 -16.92
N ALA A 189 -6.18 3.25 -16.86
CA ALA A 189 -6.13 2.52 -15.60
C ALA A 189 -5.01 3.04 -14.68
N ALA A 190 -3.87 3.46 -15.25
CA ALA A 190 -2.77 4.06 -14.49
C ALA A 190 -3.14 5.45 -13.95
N ALA A 191 -3.81 6.29 -14.75
CA ALA A 191 -4.28 7.60 -14.34
C ALA A 191 -5.33 7.51 -13.22
N LEU A 192 -6.29 6.58 -13.33
CA LEU A 192 -7.27 6.33 -12.27
C LEU A 192 -6.59 5.94 -10.96
N ARG A 193 -5.64 5.00 -10.99
CA ARG A 193 -4.87 4.60 -9.81
C ARG A 193 -4.07 5.77 -9.23
N LEU A 194 -3.47 6.60 -10.07
CA LEU A 194 -2.75 7.80 -9.62
C LEU A 194 -3.70 8.77 -8.91
N VAL A 195 -4.88 9.05 -9.46
CA VAL A 195 -5.87 9.92 -8.81
C VAL A 195 -6.33 9.35 -7.47
N LEU A 196 -6.66 8.06 -7.42
CA LEU A 196 -7.11 7.39 -6.19
C LEU A 196 -6.00 7.35 -5.12
N SER A 197 -4.77 7.01 -5.51
CA SER A 197 -3.63 7.01 -4.60
C SER A 197 -3.27 8.41 -4.12
N LEU A 198 -3.30 9.43 -5.00
CA LEU A 198 -3.08 10.82 -4.61
C LEU A 198 -4.15 11.27 -3.60
N GLY A 199 -5.42 10.92 -3.82
CA GLY A 199 -6.50 11.15 -2.87
C GLY A 199 -6.26 10.46 -1.52
N ALA A 200 -5.78 9.21 -1.54
CA ALA A 200 -5.40 8.47 -0.34
C ALA A 200 -4.25 9.13 0.43
N PHE A 201 -3.19 9.56 -0.26
CA PHE A 201 -2.07 10.32 0.33
C PHE A 201 -2.54 11.64 0.94
N ILE A 202 -3.37 12.40 0.23
CA ILE A 202 -3.92 13.67 0.74
C ILE A 202 -4.77 13.41 1.98
N GLY A 203 -5.69 12.44 1.94
CA GLY A 203 -6.57 12.13 3.06
C GLY A 203 -5.82 11.66 4.31
N VAL A 204 -4.83 10.77 4.15
CA VAL A 204 -3.96 10.33 5.25
C VAL A 204 -3.09 11.47 5.74
N GLY A 205 -2.58 12.32 4.86
CA GLY A 205 -1.83 13.52 5.20
C GLY A 205 -2.65 14.47 6.07
N ILE A 206 -3.88 14.80 5.66
CA ILE A 206 -4.81 15.62 6.47
C ILE A 206 -5.04 14.98 7.85
N THR A 207 -5.16 13.65 7.90
CA THR A 207 -5.37 12.91 9.16
C THR A 207 -4.16 13.00 10.10
N ILE A 208 -2.93 12.92 9.57
CA ILE A 208 -1.67 12.92 10.35
C ILE A 208 -1.20 14.33 10.74
N TYR A 209 -1.39 15.32 9.86
CA TYR A 209 -0.92 16.70 10.07
C TYR A 209 -1.82 17.56 10.93
N ARG A 210 -2.94 17.02 11.41
CA ARG A 210 -3.82 17.76 12.29
C ARG A 210 -3.10 18.04 13.61
N GLU A 211 -3.10 19.33 13.99
CA GLU A 211 -2.33 19.90 15.11
C GLU A 211 -2.73 19.31 16.47
N ALA A 212 -3.97 18.81 16.55
CA ALA A 212 -4.48 18.07 17.69
C ALA A 212 -3.89 16.65 17.70
N ASN A 213 -2.65 16.55 18.17
CA ASN A 213 -1.91 15.29 18.28
C ASN A 213 -2.71 14.28 19.11
N TYR A 214 -3.09 13.15 18.52
CA TYR A 214 -3.52 11.98 19.29
C TYR A 214 -2.39 11.55 20.23
N ALA A 215 -2.73 10.87 21.34
CA ALA A 215 -1.78 10.58 22.42
C ALA A 215 -0.62 9.73 21.88
N PRO A 216 0.62 10.24 21.87
CA PRO A 216 1.73 9.54 21.26
C PRO A 216 2.07 8.29 22.07
N PHE A 217 1.98 7.13 21.43
CA PHE A 217 2.38 5.87 22.06
C PHE A 217 3.90 5.68 21.93
N ASN A 218 4.63 5.87 23.02
CA ASN A 218 6.05 5.57 23.07
C ASN A 218 6.29 4.08 23.35
N TRP A 219 6.33 3.29 22.28
CA TRP A 219 6.61 1.85 22.32
C TRP A 219 7.96 1.46 22.94
N MET A 220 8.96 2.36 23.04
CA MET A 220 10.23 2.05 23.71
C MET A 220 10.10 2.06 25.24
N LYS A 221 9.16 2.84 25.76
CA LYS A 221 8.82 2.91 27.17
C LYS A 221 7.30 2.91 27.26
N PRO A 222 6.64 1.75 27.09
CA PRO A 222 5.20 1.69 27.16
C PRO A 222 4.75 2.26 28.52
N PRO A 223 3.63 3.01 28.54
CA PRO A 223 3.06 3.49 29.79
C PRO A 223 2.67 2.31 30.69
N ASP A 224 2.30 2.60 31.93
CA ASP A 224 1.74 1.61 32.87
C ASP A 224 0.40 1.05 32.33
N LYS A 225 -0.56 0.65 33.17
CA LYS A 225 -1.84 0.14 32.67
C LYS A 225 -2.80 1.22 32.16
N ASP A 226 -2.46 2.49 32.38
CA ASP A 226 -3.32 3.63 32.10
C ASP A 226 -2.61 4.58 31.14
N SER A 227 -3.31 5.00 30.07
CA SER A 227 -2.76 5.91 29.08
C SER A 227 -3.83 6.68 28.35
N ALA A 228 -3.48 7.89 27.91
CA ALA A 228 -4.30 8.75 27.08
C ALA A 228 -4.63 8.13 25.71
N ILE A 229 -3.96 7.04 25.29
CA ILE A 229 -4.36 6.31 24.07
C ILE A 229 -5.73 5.63 24.22
N LEU A 230 -6.20 5.42 25.44
CA LEU A 230 -7.50 4.79 25.71
C LEU A 230 -8.66 5.77 25.62
N LEU A 231 -8.39 7.08 25.68
CA LEU A 231 -9.40 8.13 25.52
C LEU A 231 -10.07 8.06 24.15
N PRO A 232 -11.37 8.45 24.05
CA PRO A 232 -11.98 8.74 22.77
C PRO A 232 -11.13 9.75 21.98
N VAL A 233 -10.91 9.48 20.70
CA VAL A 233 -10.06 10.32 19.85
C VAL A 233 -10.61 11.74 19.73
N ALA A 234 -11.94 11.90 19.81
CA ALA A 234 -12.61 13.20 19.85
C ALA A 234 -12.09 14.10 20.99
N CYS A 235 -11.78 13.52 22.17
CA CYS A 235 -11.24 14.26 23.31
C CYS A 235 -9.86 14.86 23.02
N LEU A 236 -9.10 14.24 22.13
CA LEU A 236 -7.75 14.67 21.77
C LEU A 236 -7.75 15.57 20.53
N LEU A 237 -8.75 15.44 19.66
CA LEU A 237 -8.91 16.22 18.43
C LEU A 237 -9.52 17.60 18.65
N GLU A 238 -10.26 17.77 19.75
CA GLU A 238 -10.94 19.02 20.10
C GLU A 238 -10.03 19.91 20.98
N GLY A 239 -9.83 21.16 20.57
CA GLY A 239 -8.85 22.05 21.18
C GLY A 239 -9.13 22.40 22.64
N THR A 240 -10.39 22.35 23.06
CA THR A 240 -10.82 22.68 24.42
C THR A 240 -10.87 21.48 25.36
N LEU A 241 -11.10 20.27 24.84
CA LEU A 241 -11.28 19.06 25.66
C LEU A 241 -9.96 18.44 26.10
N ARG A 242 -8.94 18.47 25.23
CA ARG A 242 -7.61 17.94 25.56
C ARG A 242 -6.99 18.61 26.79
N PRO A 243 -6.91 19.95 26.89
CA PRO A 243 -6.36 20.60 28.07
C PRO A 243 -7.11 20.24 29.35
N VAL A 244 -8.44 20.08 29.28
CA VAL A 244 -9.25 19.68 30.43
C VAL A 244 -8.86 18.28 30.91
N ALA A 245 -8.77 17.30 30.00
CA ALA A 245 -8.35 15.94 30.35
C ALA A 245 -6.90 15.90 30.88
N GLU A 246 -6.01 16.72 30.31
CA GLU A 246 -4.62 16.85 30.75
C GLU A 246 -4.52 17.45 32.16
N THR A 247 -5.29 18.51 32.44
CA THR A 247 -5.39 19.11 33.78
C THR A 247 -5.95 18.11 34.79
N GLN A 248 -7.01 17.37 34.46
CA GLN A 248 -7.56 16.34 35.34
C GLN A 248 -6.52 15.26 35.68
N ALA A 249 -5.76 14.79 34.70
CA ALA A 249 -4.69 13.81 34.94
C ALA A 249 -3.57 14.40 35.82
N ARG A 250 -3.17 15.65 35.56
CA ARG A 250 -2.13 16.35 36.31
C ARG A 250 -2.53 16.58 37.77
N ASP A 251 -3.75 17.06 38.01
CA ASP A 251 -4.29 17.33 39.34
C ASP A 251 -4.42 16.05 40.17
N ASN A 252 -4.59 14.90 39.49
CA ASN A 252 -4.62 13.59 40.12
C ASN A 252 -3.26 12.87 40.12
N LEU A 253 -2.15 13.55 39.79
CA LEU A 253 -0.79 12.98 39.77
C LEU A 253 -0.63 11.74 38.87
N ALA A 254 -1.46 11.60 37.83
CA ALA A 254 -1.43 10.50 36.89
C ALA A 254 -0.71 10.89 35.59
N ASP A 255 0.38 10.19 35.27
CA ASP A 255 1.04 10.33 33.97
C ASP A 255 0.37 9.42 32.92
N LEU A 256 -0.61 9.97 32.20
CA LEU A 256 -1.29 9.25 31.12
C LEU A 256 -0.53 9.31 29.78
N GLY A 257 0.60 10.01 29.70
CA GLY A 257 1.38 10.10 28.46
C GLY A 257 0.70 10.91 27.35
N PHE A 258 0.11 12.08 27.67
CA PHE A 258 -0.44 13.01 26.67
C PHE A 258 0.62 13.52 25.67
N GLY A 259 1.90 13.45 26.05
CA GLY A 259 3.03 13.94 25.28
C GLY A 259 3.06 15.46 25.15
N ASP A 260 4.16 15.99 24.62
CA ASP A 260 4.24 17.43 24.33
C ASP A 260 3.32 17.76 23.13
N PRO A 261 2.37 18.71 23.27
CA PRO A 261 1.51 19.12 22.16
C PRO A 261 2.28 19.64 20.95
N LYS A 262 3.51 20.15 21.14
CA LYS A 262 4.38 20.63 20.05
C LYS A 262 5.28 19.54 19.47
N ALA A 263 5.37 18.37 20.12
CA ALA A 263 6.18 17.28 19.59
C ALA A 263 5.61 16.80 18.25
N TRP A 264 6.52 16.51 17.32
CA TRP A 264 6.16 15.93 16.04
C TRP A 264 6.05 14.41 16.20
N PRO A 265 4.86 13.83 16.00
CA PRO A 265 4.71 12.37 16.02
C PRO A 265 5.60 11.75 14.94
N PHE A 266 6.19 10.61 15.29
CA PHE A 266 7.09 9.86 14.41
C PHE A 266 6.46 9.55 13.03
N GLU A 267 5.14 9.35 13.01
CA GLU A 267 4.33 9.08 11.83
C GLU A 267 4.38 10.21 10.80
N ARG A 268 4.53 11.48 11.22
CA ARG A 268 4.69 12.61 10.28
C ARG A 268 5.98 12.47 9.48
N TYR A 269 7.08 12.09 10.13
CA TYR A 269 8.35 11.89 9.44
C TYR A 269 8.27 10.72 8.46
N LEU A 270 7.68 9.60 8.88
CA LEU A 270 7.44 8.46 7.99
C LEU A 270 6.56 8.84 6.81
N PHE A 271 5.50 9.63 7.04
CA PHE A 271 4.59 10.12 6.01
C PHE A 271 5.30 11.02 4.98
N ILE A 272 6.13 11.97 5.40
CA ILE A 272 6.91 12.81 4.47
C ILE A 272 7.80 11.94 3.59
N VAL A 273 8.53 11.02 4.22
CA VAL A 273 9.48 10.14 3.56
C VAL A 273 8.79 9.27 2.50
N ILE A 274 7.64 8.68 2.83
CA ILE A 274 6.89 7.85 1.89
C ILE A 274 6.18 8.66 0.80
N ALA A 275 5.66 9.85 1.12
CA ALA A 275 5.07 10.75 0.13
C ALA A 275 6.12 11.22 -0.88
N GLY A 276 7.33 11.55 -0.40
CA GLY A 276 8.48 11.83 -1.26
C GLY A 276 8.82 10.65 -2.17
N ALA A 277 8.92 9.44 -1.61
CA ALA A 277 9.16 8.22 -2.40
C ALA A 277 8.06 7.97 -3.45
N PHE A 278 6.79 8.21 -3.11
CA PHE A 278 5.65 8.10 -4.02
C PHE A 278 5.74 9.07 -5.20
N LEU A 279 6.04 10.35 -4.93
CA LEU A 279 6.20 11.36 -5.98
C LEU A 279 7.37 11.02 -6.90
N VAL A 280 8.51 10.63 -6.32
CA VAL A 280 9.70 10.22 -7.08
C VAL A 280 9.39 9.01 -7.97
N ALA A 281 8.68 8.00 -7.44
CA ALA A 281 8.25 6.85 -8.23
C ALA A 281 7.37 7.25 -9.42
N HIS A 282 6.37 8.11 -9.20
CA HIS A 282 5.43 8.52 -10.25
C HIS A 282 6.04 9.46 -11.30
N ILE A 283 7.00 10.30 -10.95
CA ILE A 283 7.68 11.18 -11.92
C ILE A 283 8.64 10.37 -12.80
N LEU A 284 9.39 9.43 -12.21
CA LEU A 284 10.43 8.72 -12.94
C LEU A 284 9.91 7.58 -13.82
N VAL A 285 8.78 6.95 -13.48
CA VAL A 285 8.23 5.84 -14.28
C VAL A 285 7.81 6.29 -15.69
N PRO A 286 7.02 7.36 -15.90
CA PRO A 286 6.71 7.88 -17.23
C PRO A 286 7.96 8.31 -18.00
N PHE A 287 8.93 8.94 -17.32
CA PHE A 287 10.18 9.35 -17.93
C PHE A 287 10.98 8.15 -18.46
N ARG A 288 11.07 7.07 -17.66
CA ARG A 288 11.67 5.80 -18.07
C ARG A 288 10.92 5.15 -19.23
N TYR A 289 9.59 5.13 -19.16
CA TYR A 289 8.73 4.58 -20.22
C TYR A 289 8.96 5.32 -21.55
N TYR A 290 8.96 6.66 -21.53
CA TYR A 290 9.17 7.49 -22.71
C TYR A 290 10.60 7.34 -23.27
N ARG A 291 11.62 7.34 -22.40
CA ARG A 291 13.03 7.15 -22.81
C ARG A 291 13.28 5.77 -23.42
N SER A 292 12.68 4.72 -22.84
CA SER A 292 12.77 3.36 -23.35
C SER A 292 12.17 3.22 -24.76
N ARG A 293 11.18 4.05 -25.11
CA ARG A 293 10.56 4.03 -26.44
C ARG A 293 11.41 4.74 -27.49
N ARG A 294 12.15 5.78 -27.09
CA ARG A 294 12.92 6.64 -28.01
C ARG A 294 14.31 6.08 -28.35
N ASN A 295 14.94 5.39 -27.42
CA ASN A 295 16.29 4.84 -27.62
C ASN A 295 16.24 3.36 -28.01
N ARG A 296 16.14 3.07 -29.32
CA ARG A 296 16.35 1.70 -29.84
C ARG A 296 17.81 1.25 -29.77
N ALA A 297 18.76 2.19 -29.67
CA ALA A 297 20.17 1.89 -29.46
C ALA A 297 20.55 2.08 -27.97
N PRO A 298 21.02 1.05 -27.27
CA PRO A 298 21.51 1.19 -25.90
C PRO A 298 22.79 2.03 -25.91
N LYS A 299 22.69 3.31 -25.58
CA LYS A 299 23.88 4.10 -25.24
C LYS A 299 24.47 3.55 -23.93
N PRO A 300 25.80 3.43 -23.81
CA PRO A 300 26.43 3.06 -22.54
C PRO A 300 25.93 4.04 -21.48
N SER A 301 25.25 3.50 -20.47
CA SER A 301 24.78 4.27 -19.33
C SER A 301 26.01 4.92 -18.68
N SER A 302 26.08 6.24 -18.64
CA SER A 302 27.14 6.90 -17.87
C SER A 302 27.01 6.46 -16.41
N THR A 303 28.14 6.30 -15.71
CA THR A 303 28.21 5.84 -14.32
C THR A 303 27.26 6.61 -13.39
N ILE A 304 27.05 7.90 -13.68
CA ILE A 304 26.13 8.80 -12.96
C ILE A 304 24.68 8.31 -13.05
N TRP A 305 24.21 7.89 -14.23
CA TRP A 305 22.84 7.38 -14.38
C TRP A 305 22.63 6.07 -13.64
N GLY A 306 23.63 5.19 -13.61
CA GLY A 306 23.59 3.96 -12.83
C GLY A 306 23.49 4.24 -11.33
N PHE A 307 24.25 5.23 -10.83
CA PHE A 307 24.17 5.66 -9.44
C PHE A 307 22.80 6.28 -9.10
N LEU A 308 22.26 7.17 -9.94
CA LEU A 308 20.93 7.75 -9.75
C LEU A 308 19.83 6.69 -9.77
N GLU A 309 19.93 5.69 -10.64
CA GLU A 309 19.03 4.54 -10.67
C GLU A 309 19.13 3.69 -9.40
N PHE A 310 20.34 3.46 -8.90
CA PHE A 310 20.56 2.77 -7.63
C PHE A 310 19.95 3.54 -6.45
N VAL A 311 20.28 4.83 -6.31
CA VAL A 311 19.74 5.69 -5.25
C VAL A 311 18.22 5.75 -5.32
N TYR A 312 17.65 5.85 -6.52
CA TYR A 312 16.20 5.76 -6.72
C TYR A 312 15.63 4.47 -6.14
N TRP A 313 16.20 3.31 -6.48
CA TRP A 313 15.69 2.03 -6.02
C TRP A 313 15.85 1.86 -4.52
N VAL A 314 16.96 2.34 -3.95
CA VAL A 314 17.21 2.37 -2.52
C VAL A 314 16.13 3.22 -1.83
N VAL A 315 15.92 4.46 -2.26
CA VAL A 315 14.93 5.36 -1.63
C VAL A 315 13.52 4.81 -1.79
N VAL A 316 13.11 4.46 -3.01
CA VAL A 316 11.72 4.07 -3.30
C VAL A 316 11.36 2.67 -2.75
N LEU A 317 12.34 1.83 -2.40
CA LEU A 317 12.07 0.53 -1.77
C LEU A 317 12.33 0.51 -0.26
N ILE A 318 13.45 1.07 0.20
CA ILE A 318 13.80 1.03 1.63
C ILE A 318 12.85 1.90 2.43
N ALA A 319 12.54 3.13 1.99
CA ALA A 319 11.67 4.01 2.77
C ALA A 319 10.26 3.44 3.00
N PRO A 320 9.54 2.96 1.96
CA PRO A 320 8.24 2.32 2.17
C PRO A 320 8.32 1.03 2.99
N THR A 321 9.36 0.21 2.78
CA THR A 321 9.58 -1.04 3.52
C THR A 321 9.78 -0.75 5.01
N LEU A 322 10.70 0.17 5.33
CA LEU A 322 11.00 0.54 6.72
C LEU A 322 9.78 1.14 7.39
N THR A 323 9.09 2.07 6.72
CA THR A 323 7.85 2.68 7.22
C THR A 323 6.82 1.62 7.60
N ALA A 324 6.58 0.66 6.71
CA ALA A 324 5.59 -0.37 6.97
C ALA A 324 6.00 -1.35 8.08
N VAL A 325 7.27 -1.76 8.13
CA VAL A 325 7.78 -2.64 9.20
C VAL A 325 7.67 -1.93 10.56
N LEU A 326 8.03 -0.65 10.63
CA LEU A 326 7.93 0.12 11.88
C LEU A 326 6.47 0.31 12.31
N CYS A 327 5.57 0.65 11.38
CA CYS A 327 4.14 0.73 11.65
C CYS A 327 3.57 -0.62 12.11
N TRP A 328 4.01 -1.72 11.50
CA TRP A 328 3.60 -3.08 11.85
C TRP A 328 4.02 -3.47 13.27
N VAL A 329 5.29 -3.29 13.60
CA VAL A 329 5.85 -3.58 14.93
C VAL A 329 5.15 -2.72 15.98
N ARG A 330 4.92 -1.44 15.69
CA ARG A 330 4.21 -0.54 16.59
C ARG A 330 2.78 -1.01 16.88
N VAL A 331 2.02 -1.37 15.85
CA VAL A 331 0.65 -1.89 16.03
C VAL A 331 0.67 -3.16 16.87
N TYR A 332 1.61 -4.07 16.61
CA TYR A 332 1.74 -5.31 17.41
C TYR A 332 1.97 -5.02 18.89
N ILE A 333 2.94 -4.17 19.22
CA ILE A 333 3.26 -3.83 20.61
C ILE A 333 2.09 -3.11 21.28
N MET A 334 1.46 -2.18 20.57
CA MET A 334 0.32 -1.43 21.09
C MET A 334 -0.88 -2.35 21.36
N ARG A 335 -1.21 -3.27 20.45
CA ARG A 335 -2.29 -4.27 20.65
C ARG A 335 -2.03 -5.13 21.88
N LYS A 336 -0.82 -5.67 21.99
CA LYS A 336 -0.42 -6.49 23.13
C LYS A 336 -0.53 -5.71 24.45
N TRP A 337 -0.06 -4.46 24.46
CA TRP A 337 -0.17 -3.59 25.63
C TRP A 337 -1.63 -3.30 26.02
N VAL A 338 -2.50 -3.01 25.05
CA VAL A 338 -3.93 -2.73 25.32
C VAL A 338 -4.63 -3.99 25.87
N ASP A 339 -4.33 -5.16 25.33
CA ASP A 339 -4.86 -6.44 25.83
C ASP A 339 -4.44 -6.69 27.30
N GLU A 340 -3.16 -6.45 27.63
CA GLU A 340 -2.61 -6.61 28.98
C GLU A 340 -3.06 -5.49 29.96
N SER A 341 -3.53 -4.35 29.45
CA SER A 341 -3.94 -3.20 30.27
C SER A 341 -5.20 -3.47 31.11
N GLY A 342 -6.03 -4.43 30.67
CA GLY A 342 -7.31 -4.79 31.29
C GLY A 342 -8.44 -3.80 31.00
N TRP A 343 -8.28 -2.91 30.01
CA TRP A 343 -9.33 -1.97 29.63
C TRP A 343 -10.36 -2.56 28.66
N LEU A 344 -9.92 -3.44 27.75
CA LEU A 344 -10.80 -4.08 26.78
C LEU A 344 -11.79 -5.05 27.43
N GLU A 345 -12.99 -5.10 26.85
CA GLU A 345 -14.01 -6.08 27.21
C GLU A 345 -13.51 -7.52 27.03
N SER A 346 -13.87 -8.39 27.97
CA SER A 346 -13.60 -9.82 27.91
C SER A 346 -14.90 -10.57 27.62
N PRO A 347 -14.99 -11.34 26.53
CA PRO A 347 -13.89 -11.74 25.64
C PRO A 347 -13.45 -10.64 24.65
N ASN A 348 -12.14 -10.54 24.42
CA ASN A 348 -11.56 -9.58 23.49
C ASN A 348 -11.72 -10.05 22.03
N THR A 349 -12.71 -9.50 21.33
CA THR A 349 -12.99 -9.84 19.93
C THR A 349 -11.89 -9.42 18.95
N GLU A 350 -10.97 -8.51 19.33
CA GLU A 350 -9.80 -8.17 18.48
C GLU A 350 -8.80 -9.33 18.35
N MET A 351 -8.84 -10.28 19.27
CA MET A 351 -7.97 -11.46 19.26
C MET A 351 -8.64 -12.66 18.57
N ASP A 352 -9.94 -12.57 18.29
CA ASP A 352 -10.65 -13.57 17.51
C ASP A 352 -10.49 -13.32 16.01
N ILE A 353 -10.13 -14.37 15.27
CA ILE A 353 -9.97 -14.31 13.82
C ILE A 353 -11.30 -14.37 13.08
N TRP A 354 -12.35 -14.91 13.74
CA TRP A 354 -13.66 -15.17 13.15
C TRP A 354 -14.63 -14.00 13.23
N ASP A 355 -14.22 -12.88 13.83
CA ASP A 355 -15.05 -11.68 13.83
C ASP A 355 -15.27 -11.15 12.41
N SER A 356 -16.44 -10.55 12.20
CA SER A 356 -16.88 -9.92 10.96
C SER A 356 -15.83 -9.01 10.31
N GLY A 357 -15.08 -8.23 11.10
CA GLY A 357 -14.03 -7.35 10.60
C GLY A 357 -12.85 -8.12 10.00
N GLY A 358 -12.47 -9.25 10.62
CA GLY A 358 -11.43 -10.13 10.12
C GLY A 358 -11.84 -10.85 8.82
N LEU A 359 -13.10 -11.28 8.74
CA LEU A 359 -13.64 -11.95 7.55
C LEU A 359 -13.67 -11.04 6.32
N ILE A 360 -14.00 -9.75 6.48
CA ILE A 360 -13.96 -8.78 5.37
C ILE A 360 -12.53 -8.65 4.83
N ALA A 361 -11.55 -8.50 5.72
CA ALA A 361 -10.15 -8.36 5.35
C ALA A 361 -9.62 -9.62 4.64
N MET A 362 -10.05 -10.80 5.09
CA MET A 362 -9.73 -12.09 4.44
C MET A 362 -10.45 -12.26 3.10
N GLY A 363 -11.70 -11.83 2.98
CA GLY A 363 -12.45 -11.84 1.72
C GLY A 363 -11.76 -11.00 0.65
N ILE A 364 -11.26 -9.83 1.03
CA ILE A 364 -10.44 -8.98 0.18
C ILE A 364 -9.16 -9.69 -0.30
N LEU A 365 -8.46 -10.42 0.57
CA LEU A 365 -7.32 -11.24 0.15
C LEU A 365 -7.73 -12.33 -0.85
N ILE A 366 -8.82 -13.03 -0.57
CA ILE A 366 -9.35 -14.08 -1.45
C ILE A 366 -9.68 -13.49 -2.83
N THR A 367 -10.29 -12.30 -2.92
CA THR A 367 -10.60 -11.70 -4.22
C THR A 367 -9.33 -11.34 -5.01
N VAL A 368 -8.27 -10.85 -4.36
CA VAL A 368 -6.97 -10.63 -5.00
C VAL A 368 -6.40 -11.93 -5.54
N LEU A 369 -6.42 -13.01 -4.75
CA LEU A 369 -5.94 -14.33 -5.18
C LEU A 369 -6.77 -14.88 -6.35
N MET A 370 -8.09 -14.76 -6.29
CA MET A 370 -9.01 -15.20 -7.35
C MET A 370 -8.77 -14.43 -8.65
N ASN A 371 -8.53 -13.12 -8.58
CA ASN A 371 -8.19 -12.32 -9.77
C ASN A 371 -6.86 -12.77 -10.40
N VAL A 372 -5.86 -13.10 -9.57
CA VAL A 372 -4.57 -13.63 -10.05
C VAL A 372 -4.73 -15.01 -10.68
N LEU A 373 -5.50 -15.89 -10.06
CA LEU A 373 -5.79 -17.22 -10.59
C LEU A 373 -6.56 -17.14 -11.91
N THR A 374 -7.56 -16.26 -12.00
CA THR A 374 -8.36 -16.04 -13.21
C THR A 374 -7.48 -15.57 -14.38
N GLU A 375 -6.64 -14.57 -14.16
CA GLU A 375 -5.68 -14.09 -15.17
C GLU A 375 -4.70 -15.21 -15.59
N ALA A 376 -4.26 -16.05 -14.65
CA ALA A 376 -3.38 -17.18 -14.96
C ALA A 376 -4.08 -18.25 -15.82
N PHE A 377 -5.36 -18.54 -15.54
CA PHE A 377 -6.17 -19.48 -16.32
C PHE A 377 -6.52 -18.95 -17.71
N GLU A 378 -6.90 -17.68 -17.84
CA GLU A 378 -7.20 -17.07 -19.14
C GLU A 378 -5.99 -17.12 -20.08
N ARG A 379 -4.79 -16.88 -19.55
CA ARG A 379 -3.56 -17.01 -20.34
C ARG A 379 -3.33 -18.44 -20.79
N LYS A 380 -3.54 -19.43 -19.91
CA LYS A 380 -3.42 -20.84 -20.28
C LYS A 380 -4.39 -21.20 -21.42
N LYS A 381 -5.61 -20.66 -21.42
CA LYS A 381 -6.59 -20.85 -22.49
C LYS A 381 -6.13 -20.20 -23.80
N LYS A 382 -5.63 -18.96 -23.76
CA LYS A 382 -5.08 -18.26 -24.94
C LYS A 382 -3.90 -19.02 -25.55
N ASP A 383 -3.01 -19.55 -24.72
CA ASP A 383 -1.86 -20.34 -25.19
C ASP A 383 -2.28 -21.67 -25.82
N ALA A 384 -3.27 -22.35 -25.23
CA ALA A 384 -3.81 -23.60 -25.77
C ALA A 384 -4.45 -23.37 -27.14
N ASN A 385 -5.26 -22.31 -27.28
CA ASN A 385 -5.87 -21.95 -28.56
C ASN A 385 -4.83 -21.62 -29.62
N LYS A 386 -3.79 -20.85 -29.25
CA LYS A 386 -2.70 -20.51 -30.17
C LYS A 386 -1.94 -21.75 -30.65
N GLY A 387 -1.70 -22.73 -29.78
CA GLY A 387 -1.08 -24.00 -30.19
C GLY A 387 -1.93 -24.82 -31.16
N VAL A 388 -3.27 -24.74 -31.06
CA VAL A 388 -4.19 -25.38 -32.01
C VAL A 388 -4.17 -24.66 -33.35
N GLU A 389 -4.20 -23.33 -33.37
CA GLU A 389 -4.12 -22.51 -34.59
C GLU A 389 -2.78 -22.70 -35.31
N ASP A 390 -1.67 -22.65 -34.59
CA ASP A 390 -0.33 -22.87 -35.15
C ASP A 390 -0.18 -24.31 -35.68
N GLY A 391 -0.73 -25.31 -34.97
CA GLY A 391 -0.75 -26.70 -35.41
C GLY A 391 -1.63 -26.95 -36.63
N ALA A 392 -2.79 -26.28 -36.72
CA ALA A 392 -3.66 -26.32 -37.89
C ALA A 392 -3.01 -25.64 -39.10
N ALA A 393 -2.37 -24.49 -38.91
CA ALA A 393 -1.61 -23.80 -39.94
C ALA A 393 -0.43 -24.65 -40.47
N TYR A 394 0.28 -25.34 -39.57
CA TYR A 394 1.37 -26.24 -39.97
C TYR A 394 0.86 -27.44 -40.77
N LYS A 395 -0.29 -28.04 -40.39
CA LYS A 395 -0.92 -29.12 -41.16
C LYS A 395 -1.35 -28.66 -42.56
N LEU A 396 -1.86 -27.43 -42.69
CA LEU A 396 -2.22 -26.84 -43.99
C LEU A 396 -1.00 -26.62 -44.90
N LEU A 397 0.13 -26.19 -44.33
CA LEU A 397 1.39 -26.03 -45.09
C LEU A 397 1.98 -27.39 -45.51
N GLY A 398 2.02 -28.38 -44.62
CA GLY A 398 2.51 -29.72 -44.94
C GLY A 398 1.64 -30.48 -45.96
N SER A 399 0.35 -30.14 -46.08
CA SER A 399 -0.53 -30.71 -47.11
C SER A 399 -0.36 -30.06 -48.50
N ARG A 400 0.21 -28.85 -48.57
CA ARG A 400 0.35 -28.10 -49.84
C ARG A 400 1.64 -28.45 -50.60
N ASP A 401 2.65 -28.97 -49.90
CA ASP A 401 3.92 -29.45 -50.48
C ASP A 401 3.89 -30.92 -50.97
N ARG A 402 2.73 -31.58 -50.95
CA ARG A 402 2.53 -32.89 -51.60
C ARG A 402 1.83 -32.80 -52.96
N SER A 403 1.83 -31.64 -53.61
CA SER A 403 1.74 -31.64 -55.06
C SER A 403 3.06 -32.18 -55.61
N PRO A 404 3.06 -33.27 -56.41
CA PRO A 404 4.29 -33.76 -57.02
C PRO A 404 4.93 -32.60 -57.77
N MET A 405 6.11 -32.18 -57.31
CA MET A 405 6.95 -31.29 -58.11
C MET A 405 7.22 -32.02 -59.42
N HIS A 406 6.51 -31.61 -60.46
CA HIS A 406 6.95 -31.84 -61.82
C HIS A 406 8.32 -31.16 -61.91
N MET A 407 9.38 -31.95 -61.79
CA MET A 407 10.73 -31.57 -62.18
C MET A 407 10.66 -31.17 -63.65
N ASN A 408 10.50 -29.87 -63.89
CA ASN A 408 10.79 -29.30 -65.18
C ASN A 408 12.22 -28.76 -65.09
N ASP A 409 13.14 -29.56 -65.61
CA ASP A 409 14.48 -29.16 -66.01
C ASP A 409 14.39 -27.88 -66.82
N ARG A 410 14.66 -26.74 -66.18
CA ARG A 410 15.08 -25.53 -66.87
C ARG A 410 16.38 -25.07 -66.24
N GLY A 411 17.46 -25.45 -66.89
CA GLY A 411 18.80 -24.96 -66.62
C GLY A 411 18.79 -23.43 -66.59
N TYR A 412 19.24 -22.87 -65.48
CA TYR A 412 19.52 -21.44 -65.38
C TYR A 412 21.03 -21.24 -65.26
N ASN A 413 21.53 -20.62 -66.33
CA ASN A 413 22.87 -20.10 -66.48
C ASN A 413 23.28 -19.21 -65.30
N ARG A 414 24.50 -19.43 -64.81
CA ARG A 414 25.27 -18.48 -64.03
C ARG A 414 25.46 -17.19 -64.83
N GLY A 415 24.79 -16.11 -64.42
CA GLY A 415 25.16 -14.75 -64.81
C GLY A 415 26.14 -14.17 -63.78
N PRO A 416 27.34 -13.72 -64.17
CA PRO A 416 28.24 -13.00 -63.29
C PRO A 416 27.87 -11.51 -63.22
N ASN A 417 28.29 -10.86 -62.14
CA ASN A 417 28.48 -9.41 -61.98
C ASN A 417 27.23 -8.54 -61.78
N ARG A 418 27.00 -8.17 -60.51
CA ARG A 418 26.62 -6.78 -60.19
C ARG A 418 27.67 -6.18 -59.25
N PRO A 419 28.33 -5.07 -59.61
CA PRO A 419 29.30 -4.42 -58.77
C PRO A 419 28.63 -3.60 -57.66
N PHE A 420 29.36 -3.51 -56.56
CA PHE A 420 29.17 -2.61 -55.44
C PHE A 420 28.96 -1.17 -55.92
N ASN A 421 27.89 -0.52 -55.45
CA ASN A 421 27.76 0.93 -55.52
C ASN A 421 28.01 1.52 -54.13
N THR A 422 29.26 1.90 -53.89
CA THR A 422 29.68 2.79 -52.80
C THR A 422 29.58 4.23 -53.29
N SER A 423 28.51 4.93 -52.92
CA SER A 423 28.50 6.40 -52.96
C SER A 423 27.39 6.98 -52.08
N ARG A 424 27.76 7.42 -50.87
CA ARG A 424 27.17 8.64 -50.32
C ARG A 424 28.12 9.33 -49.34
N VAL A 425 28.76 10.35 -49.90
CA VAL A 425 29.27 11.55 -49.25
C VAL A 425 28.07 12.39 -48.79
N ARG A 426 27.96 12.73 -47.51
CA ARG A 426 28.26 14.07 -46.96
C ARG A 426 27.87 14.12 -45.49
#